data_AF-A0AAW0R8L8-F1
#
_entry.id   AF-A0AAW0R8L8-F1
#
_cell.length_a   1.000
_cell.length_b   1.000
_cell.length_c   1.000
_cell.angle_alpha   90.00
_cell.angle_beta   90.00
_cell.angle_gamma   90.00
#
_symmetry.space_group_name_H-M   'P 1'
#
loop_
_entity.id
_entity.type
_entity.pdbx_description
1 polymer ?
#
loop_
_entity_poly.entity_id
_entity_poly.type
_entity_poly.pdbx_seq_one_letter_code
_entity_poly.pdbx_strand_id
1 'polypeptide(L)'
;MGRPEEAGAVGSEEAPPPPYTEGKGNEAASSSRPTSAVSARTMPPPPPPATTPYRQFPAAFNLYHQKSKSGRSLVYTLGEHDSDPIYTLTIHSGVSGNPSLVLHNGPDPAAPALASADKEPGEETFANKITGKASIITLPALPNFGRPTTEEPLETHVTISGAGYAFSLEWTRERFEWRHSRGSEVKALDKLNSGWKLVRIHSEADGVGGNRRARDQGASSDGKELVAVFAEVSGWSTSKVVKFKFLGSGATGEMGTRWSVMAVMTALRIWDMQNGLSESAAATAAGHQQHARSSSKSSAAAAPTTGAPGGAATGGSEKFT
;
A
#
# COMPACT_ATOMS: atom_id res chain seq x y z
N MET A 1 65.20 -47.59 -0.08
CA MET A 1 63.87 -47.25 0.47
C MET A 1 62.90 -47.27 -0.69
N GLY A 2 62.07 -48.33 -0.76
CA GLY A 2 61.35 -48.69 -1.97
C GLY A 2 60.00 -47.98 -2.16
N ARG A 3 59.60 -47.86 -3.42
CA ARG A 3 58.25 -48.12 -3.97
C ARG A 3 58.26 -47.87 -5.49
N PRO A 4 57.94 -48.87 -6.31
CA PRO A 4 57.27 -48.70 -7.60
C PRO A 4 55.81 -49.18 -7.51
N GLU A 5 55.10 -49.12 -8.65
CA GLU A 5 53.69 -49.47 -8.96
C GLU A 5 52.70 -48.30 -9.00
N GLU A 6 51.81 -48.16 -9.98
CA GLU A 6 51.63 -48.77 -11.31
C GLU A 6 50.56 -47.94 -12.06
N ALA A 7 50.32 -48.31 -13.32
CA ALA A 7 49.27 -47.94 -14.28
C ALA A 7 47.83 -47.83 -13.69
N GLY A 8 46.81 -47.31 -14.35
CA GLY A 8 46.58 -47.03 -15.76
C GLY A 8 45.13 -46.54 -15.95
N ALA A 9 44.86 -45.97 -17.11
CA ALA A 9 43.53 -45.60 -17.56
C ALA A 9 42.73 -46.82 -18.06
N VAL A 10 41.40 -46.67 -18.12
CA VAL A 10 40.44 -47.16 -19.14
C VAL A 10 39.15 -47.73 -18.50
N GLY A 11 38.02 -47.13 -18.90
CA GLY A 11 36.78 -47.82 -19.31
C GLY A 11 35.95 -48.60 -18.27
N SER A 12 34.74 -48.11 -18.01
CA SER A 12 33.59 -48.92 -17.57
C SER A 12 32.37 -48.25 -18.21
N GLU A 13 32.00 -48.60 -19.43
CA GLU A 13 31.15 -49.75 -19.81
C GLU A 13 29.73 -49.60 -19.25
N GLU A 14 28.96 -48.83 -20.01
CA GLU A 14 27.52 -48.59 -19.91
C GLU A 14 26.79 -49.91 -20.17
N ALA A 15 26.16 -50.46 -19.14
CA ALA A 15 25.39 -51.70 -19.23
C ALA A 15 24.19 -51.51 -20.18
N PRO A 16 23.95 -52.43 -21.14
CA PRO A 16 22.81 -52.33 -22.04
C PRO A 16 21.48 -52.56 -21.30
N PRO A 17 20.39 -51.89 -21.73
CA PRO A 17 19.08 -52.09 -21.12
C PRO A 17 18.54 -53.51 -21.39
N PRO A 18 17.67 -54.04 -20.50
CA PRO A 18 17.14 -55.39 -20.61
C PRO A 18 16.24 -55.56 -21.86
N PRO A 19 16.20 -56.77 -22.45
CA PRO A 19 15.48 -57.06 -23.68
C PRO A 19 13.96 -57.12 -23.46
N TYR A 20 13.20 -56.46 -24.34
CA TYR A 20 11.74 -56.57 -24.40
C TYR A 20 11.32 -57.85 -25.13
N THR A 21 10.46 -58.65 -24.49
CA THR A 21 9.82 -59.82 -25.11
C THR A 21 8.52 -59.43 -25.82
N GLU A 22 8.45 -59.74 -27.11
CA GLU A 22 7.31 -59.55 -28.00
C GLU A 22 6.37 -60.77 -27.91
N GLY A 23 5.14 -60.57 -27.41
CA GLY A 23 4.11 -61.61 -27.34
C GLY A 23 3.11 -61.51 -28.49
N LYS A 24 3.18 -62.44 -29.45
CA LYS A 24 2.17 -62.62 -30.51
C LYS A 24 1.09 -63.62 -30.10
N GLY A 25 -0.18 -63.21 -30.28
CA GLY A 25 -1.25 -64.02 -30.85
C GLY A 25 -2.09 -64.91 -29.91
N ASN A 26 -3.38 -64.59 -29.76
CA ASN A 26 -4.43 -65.50 -30.21
C ASN A 26 -5.78 -64.80 -30.41
N GLU A 27 -6.49 -65.33 -31.41
CA GLU A 27 -7.68 -64.84 -32.07
C GLU A 27 -8.98 -65.37 -31.43
N ALA A 28 -10.08 -64.66 -31.70
CA ALA A 28 -11.49 -65.09 -31.63
C ALA A 28 -12.18 -65.27 -30.25
N ALA A 29 -13.01 -64.28 -29.89
CA ALA A 29 -14.40 -64.52 -29.47
C ALA A 29 -15.23 -63.24 -29.61
N SER A 30 -16.16 -63.25 -30.57
CA SER A 30 -17.20 -62.23 -30.74
C SER A 30 -18.11 -62.20 -29.51
N SER A 31 -18.28 -61.03 -28.89
CA SER A 31 -19.45 -60.74 -28.05
C SER A 31 -19.77 -59.25 -28.07
N SER A 32 -21.06 -58.98 -28.16
CA SER A 32 -21.76 -57.74 -28.44
C SER A 32 -21.38 -56.54 -27.56
N ARG A 33 -21.13 -55.40 -28.22
CA ARG A 33 -20.98 -54.05 -27.67
C ARG A 33 -22.33 -53.49 -27.19
N PRO A 34 -22.52 -53.15 -25.90
CA PRO A 34 -23.50 -52.15 -25.53
C PRO A 34 -22.89 -50.76 -25.77
N THR A 35 -23.56 -49.93 -26.57
CA THR A 35 -23.26 -48.51 -26.69
C THR A 35 -23.56 -47.80 -25.38
N SER A 36 -22.57 -47.68 -24.50
CA SER A 36 -22.64 -46.73 -23.39
C SER A 36 -22.51 -45.33 -23.96
N ALA A 37 -23.62 -44.60 -23.93
CA ALA A 37 -23.65 -43.18 -24.21
C ALA A 37 -22.63 -42.47 -23.31
N VAL A 38 -21.67 -41.77 -23.92
CA VAL A 38 -20.78 -40.86 -23.20
C VAL A 38 -21.63 -39.68 -22.79
N SER A 39 -22.14 -39.71 -21.56
CA SER A 39 -22.69 -38.52 -20.91
C SER A 39 -21.63 -37.44 -20.97
N ALA A 40 -21.92 -36.38 -21.74
CA ALA A 40 -21.15 -35.16 -21.72
C ALA A 40 -21.03 -34.70 -20.27
N ARG A 41 -19.80 -34.73 -19.73
CA ARG A 41 -19.50 -34.10 -18.45
C ARG A 41 -19.69 -32.61 -18.68
N THR A 42 -20.85 -32.09 -18.30
CA THR A 42 -21.07 -30.65 -18.16
C THR A 42 -19.97 -30.14 -17.23
N MET A 43 -19.00 -29.41 -17.78
CA MET A 43 -18.03 -28.72 -16.94
C MET A 43 -18.82 -27.78 -16.02
N PRO A 44 -18.52 -27.77 -14.71
CA PRO A 44 -19.12 -26.79 -13.83
C PRO A 44 -18.84 -25.40 -14.40
N PRO A 45 -19.82 -24.48 -14.35
CA PRO A 45 -19.58 -23.10 -14.75
C PRO A 45 -18.36 -22.56 -14.01
N PRO A 46 -17.54 -21.69 -14.65
CA PRO A 46 -16.44 -21.04 -13.95
C PRO A 46 -16.97 -20.42 -12.66
N PRO A 47 -16.24 -20.52 -11.54
CA PRO A 47 -16.66 -19.89 -10.30
C PRO A 47 -16.91 -18.40 -10.58
N PRO A 48 -17.99 -17.81 -10.02
CA PRO A 48 -18.23 -16.39 -10.18
C PRO A 48 -16.97 -15.61 -9.78
N PRO A 49 -16.65 -14.50 -10.48
CA PRO A 49 -15.51 -13.68 -10.11
C PRO A 49 -15.67 -13.33 -8.63
N ALA A 50 -14.66 -13.66 -7.84
CA ALA A 50 -14.72 -13.52 -6.40
C ALA A 50 -14.98 -12.04 -6.06
N THR A 51 -16.20 -11.75 -5.61
CA THR A 51 -16.65 -10.41 -5.26
C THR A 51 -15.83 -9.92 -4.06
N THR A 52 -14.94 -8.98 -4.32
CA THR A 52 -14.28 -8.24 -3.23
C THR A 52 -15.34 -7.39 -2.53
N PRO A 53 -15.35 -7.29 -1.19
CA PRO A 53 -16.33 -6.46 -0.47
C PRO A 53 -16.13 -4.95 -0.69
N TYR A 54 -15.07 -4.57 -1.41
CA TYR A 54 -14.70 -3.19 -1.69
C TYR A 54 -14.77 -2.93 -3.19
N ARG A 55 -15.14 -1.70 -3.57
CA ARG A 55 -15.21 -1.24 -4.96
C ARG A 55 -13.82 -1.39 -5.61
N GLN A 56 -13.75 -1.57 -6.92
CA GLN A 56 -12.47 -1.53 -7.65
C GLN A 56 -12.10 -0.09 -7.98
N PHE A 57 -10.79 0.20 -7.97
CA PHE A 57 -10.29 1.49 -8.46
C PHE A 57 -10.45 1.57 -9.98
N PRO A 58 -10.87 2.73 -10.52
CA PRO A 58 -10.80 3.00 -11.94
C PRO A 58 -9.36 2.93 -12.46
N ALA A 59 -9.20 2.69 -13.76
CA ALA A 59 -7.88 2.62 -14.40
C ALA A 59 -7.08 3.93 -14.25
N ALA A 60 -7.77 5.08 -14.22
CA ALA A 60 -7.18 6.37 -13.90
C ALA A 60 -8.14 7.18 -13.05
N PHE A 61 -7.61 7.88 -12.05
CA PHE A 61 -8.43 8.71 -11.16
C PHE A 61 -7.58 9.86 -10.61
N ASN A 62 -8.22 10.74 -9.84
CA ASN A 62 -7.59 11.90 -9.27
C ASN A 62 -7.93 12.02 -7.79
N LEU A 63 -7.09 12.73 -7.07
CA LEU A 63 -7.32 13.16 -5.69
C LEU A 63 -7.79 14.62 -5.70
N TYR A 64 -8.88 14.90 -5.02
CA TYR A 64 -9.48 16.23 -4.90
C TYR A 64 -9.50 16.63 -3.42
N HIS A 65 -9.10 17.86 -3.10
CA HIS A 65 -9.27 18.36 -1.74
C HIS A 65 -10.72 18.78 -1.52
N GLN A 66 -11.28 18.45 -0.35
CA GLN A 66 -12.56 19.03 0.04
C GLN A 66 -12.33 20.42 0.64
N LYS A 67 -13.17 21.40 0.28
CA LYS A 67 -13.04 22.75 0.83
C LYS A 67 -13.21 22.73 2.35
N SER A 68 -12.20 23.21 3.07
CA SER A 68 -12.25 23.37 4.52
C SER A 68 -12.42 24.83 4.90
N LYS A 69 -13.27 25.10 5.91
CA LYS A 69 -13.46 26.46 6.47
C LYS A 69 -12.19 27.00 7.15
N SER A 70 -11.26 26.12 7.56
CA SER A 70 -10.01 26.47 8.23
C SER A 70 -8.80 26.60 7.29
N GLY A 71 -9.00 26.61 5.98
CA GLY A 71 -7.96 26.86 4.98
C GLY A 71 -7.07 25.67 4.62
N ARG A 72 -6.97 24.63 5.46
CA ARG A 72 -6.33 23.34 5.10
C ARG A 72 -7.34 22.21 5.17
N SER A 73 -7.38 21.41 4.11
CA SER A 73 -8.18 20.19 4.07
C SER A 73 -7.38 18.99 4.57
N LEU A 74 -7.95 18.27 5.50
CA LEU A 74 -7.48 16.95 5.94
C LEU A 74 -8.35 15.83 5.36
N VAL A 75 -9.28 16.17 4.47
CA VAL A 75 -10.19 15.22 3.83
C VAL A 75 -10.13 15.42 2.32
N TYR A 76 -9.81 14.35 1.63
CA TYR A 76 -9.68 14.34 0.18
C TYR A 76 -10.58 13.25 -0.38
N THR A 77 -11.09 13.44 -1.58
CA THR A 77 -11.87 12.43 -2.30
C THR A 77 -11.09 11.91 -3.49
N LEU A 78 -11.27 10.62 -3.77
CA LEU A 78 -10.72 9.97 -4.95
C LEU A 78 -11.84 9.70 -5.94
N GLY A 79 -11.61 9.97 -7.22
CA GLY A 79 -12.57 9.68 -8.29
C GLY A 79 -12.04 10.04 -9.68
N GLU A 80 -12.67 9.53 -10.73
CA GLU A 80 -12.40 9.99 -12.09
C GLU A 80 -12.72 11.50 -12.21
N HIS A 81 -13.78 11.93 -11.53
CA HIS A 81 -14.27 13.29 -11.48
C HIS A 81 -14.59 13.72 -10.04
N ASP A 82 -14.48 15.02 -9.75
CA ASP A 82 -14.80 15.60 -8.42
C ASP A 82 -16.29 15.39 -8.06
N SER A 83 -17.16 15.28 -9.07
CA SER A 83 -18.60 15.07 -8.91
C SER A 83 -19.01 13.62 -8.65
N ASP A 84 -18.12 12.64 -8.84
CA ASP A 84 -18.37 11.22 -8.60
C ASP A 84 -17.22 10.60 -7.77
N PRO A 85 -17.10 11.01 -6.49
CA PRO A 85 -16.11 10.45 -5.60
C PRO A 85 -16.46 9.00 -5.24
N ILE A 86 -15.43 8.16 -5.16
CA ILE A 86 -15.57 6.72 -4.95
C ILE A 86 -14.93 6.26 -3.63
N TYR A 87 -13.90 6.99 -3.18
CA TYR A 87 -13.25 6.80 -1.88
C TYR A 87 -12.96 8.16 -1.24
N THR A 88 -12.70 8.13 0.05
CA THR A 88 -12.26 9.28 0.83
C THR A 88 -10.97 8.95 1.54
N LEU A 89 -10.04 9.89 1.51
CA LEU A 89 -8.79 9.87 2.25
C LEU A 89 -8.86 10.90 3.38
N THR A 90 -8.63 10.45 4.61
CA THR A 90 -8.45 11.33 5.76
C THR A 90 -6.99 11.34 6.17
N ILE A 91 -6.51 12.52 6.57
CA ILE A 91 -5.16 12.74 7.06
C ILE A 91 -5.24 13.15 8.52
N HIS A 92 -4.56 12.39 9.38
CA HIS A 92 -4.49 12.67 10.80
C HIS A 92 -3.05 13.01 11.20
N SER A 93 -2.92 13.55 12.42
CA SER A 93 -1.64 13.85 13.03
C SER A 93 -0.83 12.62 13.45
N GLY A 94 -1.44 11.43 13.51
CA GLY A 94 -0.85 10.24 14.16
C GLY A 94 -0.79 10.31 15.69
N VAL A 95 -0.99 11.49 16.31
CA VAL A 95 -0.92 11.71 17.76
C VAL A 95 -2.26 11.45 18.47
N SER A 96 -3.34 11.31 17.70
CA SER A 96 -4.70 11.13 18.22
C SER A 96 -5.12 9.65 18.38
N GLY A 97 -4.18 8.71 18.22
CA GLY A 97 -4.47 7.27 18.17
C GLY A 97 -5.05 6.79 16.84
N ASN A 98 -5.31 7.71 15.90
CA ASN A 98 -5.70 7.39 14.54
C ASN A 98 -4.46 7.28 13.63
N PRO A 99 -4.47 6.37 12.64
CA PRO A 99 -3.43 6.31 11.63
C PRO A 99 -3.25 7.63 10.89
N SER A 100 -2.02 7.92 10.48
CA SER A 100 -1.63 9.15 9.80
C SER A 100 -2.42 9.39 8.52
N LEU A 101 -2.71 8.31 7.77
CA LEU A 101 -3.62 8.30 6.63
C LEU A 101 -4.62 7.15 6.77
N VAL A 102 -5.88 7.41 6.46
CA VAL A 102 -6.91 6.38 6.35
C VAL A 102 -7.65 6.57 5.03
N LEU A 103 -7.66 5.52 4.20
CA LEU A 103 -8.49 5.43 3.02
C LEU A 103 -9.78 4.70 3.39
N HIS A 104 -10.92 5.29 3.08
CA HIS A 104 -12.25 4.80 3.40
C HIS A 104 -12.91 4.19 2.16
N ASN A 105 -13.64 3.08 2.33
CA ASN A 105 -14.40 2.41 1.27
C ASN A 105 -15.73 3.14 0.97
N GLY A 106 -15.63 4.40 0.57
CA GLY A 106 -16.77 5.23 0.19
C GLY A 106 -16.41 6.72 0.15
N PRO A 107 -17.30 7.58 -0.39
CA PRO A 107 -17.06 9.01 -0.53
C PRO A 107 -17.22 9.82 0.77
N ASP A 108 -17.51 9.17 1.89
CA ASP A 108 -17.71 9.78 3.21
C ASP A 108 -16.59 9.31 4.17
N PRO A 109 -15.95 10.19 4.95
CA PRO A 109 -15.00 9.78 6.00
C PRO A 109 -15.61 8.86 7.08
N ALA A 110 -16.93 8.78 7.21
CA ALA A 110 -17.62 7.83 8.10
C ALA A 110 -17.70 6.40 7.50
N ALA A 111 -17.38 6.22 6.21
CA ALA A 111 -17.36 4.90 5.60
C ALA A 111 -16.26 4.01 6.22
N PRO A 112 -16.42 2.67 6.22
CA PRO A 112 -15.44 1.77 6.80
C PRO A 112 -14.04 1.98 6.22
N ALA A 113 -13.02 1.92 7.08
CA ALA A 113 -11.62 1.98 6.65
C ALA A 113 -11.30 0.82 5.69
N LEU A 114 -10.77 1.17 4.52
CA LEU A 114 -10.27 0.24 3.53
C LEU A 114 -8.81 -0.08 3.79
N ALA A 115 -7.98 0.92 4.07
CA ALA A 115 -6.56 0.75 4.37
C ALA A 115 -6.03 1.96 5.14
N SER A 116 -4.92 1.80 5.83
CA SER A 116 -4.26 2.90 6.54
C SER A 116 -2.76 2.90 6.31
N ALA A 117 -2.15 4.05 6.55
CA ALA A 117 -0.70 4.19 6.54
C ALA A 117 -0.23 4.99 7.75
N ASP A 118 0.87 4.54 8.34
CA ASP A 118 1.49 5.16 9.49
C ASP A 118 2.99 5.31 9.34
N LYS A 119 3.58 6.10 10.23
CA LYS A 119 5.03 6.09 10.42
C LYS A 119 5.39 4.77 11.10
N GLU A 120 6.37 4.07 10.56
CA GLU A 120 6.84 2.84 11.19
C GLU A 120 7.48 3.17 12.55
N PRO A 121 7.04 2.53 13.64
CA PRO A 121 7.63 2.74 14.95
C PRO A 121 8.95 1.96 15.07
N GLY A 122 10.08 2.64 14.90
CA GLY A 122 11.40 2.09 15.21
C GLY A 122 12.12 1.41 14.05
N GLU A 123 13.40 1.14 14.29
CA GLU A 123 14.49 0.79 13.37
C GLU A 123 14.99 1.90 12.43
N GLU A 124 15.99 2.63 12.93
CA GLU A 124 16.71 3.65 12.18
C GLU A 124 17.71 3.02 11.18
N THR A 125 17.23 2.53 10.04
CA THR A 125 18.14 2.23 8.92
C THR A 125 18.85 3.51 8.47
N PHE A 126 20.05 3.39 7.87
CA PHE A 126 20.77 4.56 7.35
C PHE A 126 19.94 5.39 6.36
N ALA A 127 19.14 4.72 5.52
CA ALA A 127 18.20 5.38 4.63
C ALA A 127 17.09 6.10 5.42
N ASN A 128 16.53 5.49 6.47
CA ASN A 128 15.55 6.13 7.36
C ASN A 128 16.15 7.34 8.10
N LYS A 129 17.43 7.32 8.46
CA LYS A 129 18.13 8.48 9.07
C LYS A 129 18.28 9.64 8.09
N ILE A 130 18.60 9.35 6.82
CA ILE A 130 18.81 10.38 5.80
C ILE A 130 17.48 10.92 5.26
N THR A 131 16.48 10.05 5.10
CA THR A 131 15.19 10.40 4.48
C THR A 131 14.09 10.69 5.49
N GLY A 132 14.23 10.25 6.74
CA GLY A 132 13.33 10.51 7.86
C GLY A 132 11.98 9.78 7.81
N LYS A 133 11.79 8.77 6.94
CA LYS A 133 10.46 8.47 6.37
C LYS A 133 10.10 6.97 6.22
N ALA A 134 10.40 6.15 7.23
CA ALA A 134 9.87 4.79 7.30
C ALA A 134 8.34 4.79 7.45
N SER A 135 7.63 3.97 6.70
CA SER A 135 6.16 3.89 6.77
C SER A 135 5.66 2.46 6.70
N ILE A 136 4.54 2.20 7.39
CA ILE A 136 3.86 0.92 7.38
C ILE A 136 2.48 1.09 6.75
N ILE A 137 2.08 0.16 5.89
CA ILE A 137 0.77 0.15 5.24
C ILE A 137 -0.04 -1.01 5.81
N THR A 138 -1.19 -0.70 6.41
CA THR A 138 -2.12 -1.72 6.90
C THR A 138 -3.18 -1.98 5.83
N LEU A 139 -3.22 -3.22 5.33
CA LEU A 139 -4.17 -3.69 4.32
C LEU A 139 -5.33 -4.45 4.96
N PRO A 140 -6.55 -4.33 4.42
CA PRO A 140 -7.75 -4.90 5.04
C PRO A 140 -7.72 -6.42 4.95
N ALA A 141 -8.37 -7.11 5.88
CA ALA A 141 -8.66 -8.53 5.70
C ALA A 141 -9.48 -8.76 4.42
N LEU A 142 -9.25 -9.88 3.75
CA LEU A 142 -10.10 -10.39 2.67
C LEU A 142 -10.65 -11.76 3.11
N PRO A 143 -11.73 -11.78 3.94
CA PRO A 143 -12.24 -13.01 4.54
C PRO A 143 -12.69 -14.04 3.51
N ASN A 144 -13.28 -13.56 2.39
CA ASN A 144 -13.70 -14.40 1.27
C ASN A 144 -12.54 -15.17 0.61
N PHE A 145 -11.30 -14.74 0.87
CA PHE A 145 -10.07 -15.35 0.37
C PHE A 145 -9.20 -15.89 1.50
N GLY A 146 -9.71 -15.96 2.74
CA GLY A 146 -8.97 -16.40 3.92
C GLY A 146 -7.76 -15.52 4.28
N ARG A 147 -7.72 -14.27 3.81
CA ARG A 147 -6.56 -13.39 4.06
C ARG A 147 -6.81 -12.48 5.25
N PRO A 148 -5.94 -12.48 6.27
CA PRO A 148 -6.05 -11.56 7.39
C PRO A 148 -5.68 -10.12 6.99
N THR A 149 -5.89 -9.20 7.93
CA THR A 149 -5.25 -7.89 7.89
C THR A 149 -3.74 -8.10 7.92
N THR A 150 -3.00 -7.39 7.07
CA THR A 150 -1.53 -7.46 7.00
C THR A 150 -0.96 -6.07 7.09
N GLU A 151 0.18 -5.96 7.77
CA GLU A 151 1.02 -4.78 7.77
C GLU A 151 2.21 -5.01 6.83
N GLU A 152 2.38 -4.14 5.85
CA GLU A 152 3.45 -4.22 4.85
C GLU A 152 4.33 -2.98 4.93
N PRO A 153 5.67 -3.14 5.01
CA PRO A 153 6.59 -2.02 5.06
C PRO A 153 6.66 -1.31 3.71
N LEU A 154 6.66 0.02 3.74
CA LEU A 154 7.09 0.87 2.65
C LEU A 154 8.54 1.27 2.92
N GLU A 155 9.45 0.49 2.38
CA GLU A 155 10.89 0.71 2.48
C GLU A 155 11.27 2.00 1.74
N THR A 156 12.15 2.80 2.35
CA THR A 156 12.72 3.98 1.70
C THR A 156 14.20 3.73 1.41
N HIS A 157 14.65 4.08 0.21
CA HIS A 157 16.06 3.98 -0.18
C HIS A 157 16.55 5.27 -0.83
N VAL A 158 17.85 5.49 -0.76
CA VAL A 158 18.50 6.63 -1.42
C VAL A 158 18.80 6.26 -2.87
N THR A 159 18.49 7.17 -3.78
CA THR A 159 18.76 7.09 -5.21
C THR A 159 19.55 8.33 -5.64
N ILE A 160 20.16 8.28 -6.82
CA ILE A 160 20.84 9.45 -7.43
C ILE A 160 19.86 10.64 -7.59
N SER A 161 18.57 10.34 -7.77
CA SER A 161 17.50 11.33 -7.95
C SER A 161 16.81 11.79 -6.65
N GLY A 162 17.26 11.35 -5.47
CA GLY A 162 16.61 11.63 -4.19
C GLY A 162 16.18 10.33 -3.50
N ALA A 163 14.95 10.25 -3.01
CA ALA A 163 14.41 9.02 -2.42
C ALA A 163 13.75 8.12 -3.48
N GLY A 164 13.85 6.81 -3.28
CA GLY A 164 12.99 5.79 -3.88
C GLY A 164 12.20 5.09 -2.77
N TYR A 165 11.10 4.47 -3.15
CA TYR A 165 10.28 3.70 -2.21
C TYR A 165 9.98 2.33 -2.78
N ALA A 166 9.99 1.30 -1.95
CA ALA A 166 9.71 -0.06 -2.38
C ALA A 166 8.79 -0.77 -1.39
N PHE A 167 7.99 -1.69 -1.91
CA PHE A 167 7.22 -2.59 -1.08
C PHE A 167 7.20 -3.98 -1.72
N SER A 168 6.93 -4.98 -0.91
CA SER A 168 6.62 -6.32 -1.37
C SER A 168 5.18 -6.62 -0.98
N LEU A 169 4.50 -7.47 -1.77
CA LEU A 169 3.19 -7.97 -1.40
C LEU A 169 3.30 -9.48 -1.17
N GLU A 170 2.61 -9.96 -0.12
CA GLU A 170 2.62 -11.35 0.34
C GLU A 170 2.57 -12.46 -0.73
N TRP A 171 2.99 -13.66 -0.32
CA TRP A 171 2.88 -14.98 -0.98
C TRP A 171 3.74 -15.22 -2.22
N THR A 172 3.99 -14.21 -3.06
CA THR A 172 4.99 -14.30 -4.14
C THR A 172 6.28 -13.55 -3.81
N ARG A 173 6.28 -12.73 -2.73
CA ARG A 173 7.30 -11.71 -2.43
C ARG A 173 7.64 -10.89 -3.67
N GLU A 174 6.62 -10.60 -4.47
CA GLU A 174 6.81 -9.77 -5.64
C GLU A 174 7.08 -8.34 -5.18
N ARG A 175 8.18 -7.79 -5.68
CA ARG A 175 8.70 -6.50 -5.26
C ARG A 175 8.38 -5.42 -6.28
N PHE A 176 7.95 -4.27 -5.76
CA PHE A 176 7.62 -3.09 -6.52
C PHE A 176 8.41 -1.89 -6.04
N GLU A 177 8.74 -0.98 -6.96
CA GLU A 177 9.54 0.20 -6.66
C GLU A 177 8.93 1.46 -7.29
N TRP A 178 8.60 2.44 -6.44
CA TRP A 178 8.32 3.80 -6.84
C TRP A 178 9.62 4.52 -7.14
N ARG A 179 9.81 4.87 -8.42
CA ARG A 179 10.93 5.64 -8.92
C ARG A 179 10.49 7.03 -9.33
N HIS A 180 11.19 8.05 -8.84
CA HIS A 180 10.96 9.41 -9.27
C HIS A 180 11.30 9.54 -10.76
N SER A 181 10.44 10.22 -11.53
CA SER A 181 10.58 10.30 -12.97
C SER A 181 10.14 11.64 -13.55
N ARG A 182 10.80 12.02 -14.64
CA ARG A 182 10.43 13.12 -15.54
C ARG A 182 10.07 12.59 -16.95
N GLY A 183 9.71 11.30 -17.01
CA GLY A 183 9.42 10.57 -18.24
C GLY A 183 8.10 10.97 -18.89
N SER A 184 7.87 10.51 -20.12
CA SER A 184 6.67 10.81 -20.92
C SER A 184 5.40 10.32 -20.23
N GLU A 185 5.44 9.21 -19.50
CA GLU A 185 4.30 8.60 -18.81
C GLU A 185 3.78 9.49 -17.68
N VAL A 186 4.69 10.18 -16.98
CA VAL A 186 4.34 11.17 -15.95
C VAL A 186 3.86 12.46 -16.60
N LYS A 187 4.52 12.91 -17.67
CA LYS A 187 4.08 14.10 -18.44
C LYS A 187 2.73 13.90 -19.14
N ALA A 188 2.34 12.66 -19.40
CA ALA A 188 1.03 12.33 -19.92
C ALA A 188 -0.06 12.48 -18.86
N LEU A 189 0.27 12.40 -17.56
CA LEU A 189 -0.68 12.69 -16.49
C LEU A 189 -0.94 14.19 -16.37
N ASP A 190 0.12 15.00 -16.31
CA ASP A 190 -0.02 16.44 -16.15
C ASP A 190 1.14 17.25 -16.73
N LYS A 191 0.96 18.57 -16.79
CA LYS A 191 1.98 19.50 -17.28
C LYS A 191 3.18 19.64 -16.35
N LEU A 192 3.09 19.15 -15.10
CA LEU A 192 4.25 19.03 -14.24
C LEU A 192 5.27 18.07 -14.85
N ASN A 193 6.53 18.51 -14.90
CA ASN A 193 7.62 17.76 -15.50
C ASN A 193 8.16 16.64 -14.58
N SER A 194 7.46 16.26 -13.51
CA SER A 194 7.90 15.28 -12.52
C SER A 194 6.77 14.58 -11.79
N GLY A 195 7.06 13.38 -11.29
CA GLY A 195 6.13 12.49 -10.61
C GLY A 195 6.79 11.14 -10.37
N TRP A 196 5.99 10.11 -10.19
CA TRP A 196 6.46 8.79 -9.77
C TRP A 196 5.93 7.70 -10.69
N LYS A 197 6.73 6.64 -10.84
CA LYS A 197 6.37 5.42 -11.58
C LYS A 197 6.57 4.23 -10.68
N LEU A 198 5.60 3.32 -10.68
CA LEU A 198 5.71 2.05 -10.00
C LEU A 198 6.22 1.01 -10.98
N VAL A 199 7.39 0.45 -10.66
CA VAL A 199 8.08 -0.56 -11.44
C VAL A 199 7.89 -1.92 -10.78
N ARG A 200 7.60 -2.95 -11.57
CA ARG A 200 7.55 -4.35 -11.14
C ARG A 200 8.93 -4.97 -11.36
N ILE A 201 9.67 -5.24 -10.28
CA ILE A 201 11.12 -5.49 -10.34
C ILE A 201 11.49 -6.79 -11.06
N HIS A 202 10.69 -7.83 -10.90
CA HIS A 202 10.94 -9.15 -11.47
C HIS A 202 10.17 -9.41 -12.77
N SER A 203 9.60 -8.36 -13.39
CA SER A 203 8.88 -8.44 -14.67
C SER A 203 9.62 -7.65 -15.74
N GLU A 204 9.70 -8.20 -16.94
CA GLU A 204 10.15 -7.47 -18.13
C GLU A 204 8.93 -6.88 -18.84
N ALA A 205 9.08 -5.70 -19.42
CA ALA A 205 8.07 -5.16 -20.32
C ALA A 205 8.13 -5.89 -21.67
N ASP A 206 7.00 -5.99 -22.37
CA ASP A 206 6.95 -6.51 -23.75
C ASP A 206 7.72 -5.63 -24.77
N GLY A 207 8.13 -4.41 -24.36
CA GLY A 207 8.80 -3.42 -25.19
C GLY A 207 10.29 -3.22 -24.87
N VAL A 208 10.98 -2.46 -25.74
CA VAL A 208 12.43 -2.23 -25.59
C VAL A 208 12.69 -1.16 -24.53
N GLY A 209 13.51 -1.51 -23.52
CA GLY A 209 14.04 -0.60 -22.51
C GLY A 209 15.01 0.47 -23.06
N GLY A 210 15.72 1.17 -22.18
CA GLY A 210 16.80 2.08 -22.58
C GLY A 210 16.42 3.56 -22.66
N ASN A 211 16.96 4.28 -23.66
CA ASN A 211 16.88 5.74 -23.72
C ASN A 211 15.42 6.23 -23.79
N ARG A 212 15.08 7.24 -22.98
CA ARG A 212 13.74 7.83 -22.86
C ARG A 212 13.08 8.20 -24.20
N ARG A 213 13.86 8.54 -25.22
CA ARG A 213 13.36 8.92 -26.56
C ARG A 213 13.03 7.72 -27.48
N ALA A 214 13.61 6.55 -27.22
CA ALA A 214 13.49 5.37 -28.06
C ALA A 214 12.72 4.21 -27.38
N ARG A 215 12.47 4.32 -26.08
CA ARG A 215 11.81 3.31 -25.25
C ARG A 215 10.29 3.37 -25.41
N ASP A 216 9.68 2.19 -25.46
CA ASP A 216 8.22 2.04 -25.52
C ASP A 216 7.51 2.56 -24.26
N GLN A 217 6.24 2.94 -24.41
CA GLN A 217 5.41 3.29 -23.26
C GLN A 217 5.16 2.05 -22.41
N GLY A 218 5.28 2.19 -21.09
CA GLY A 218 5.03 1.08 -20.14
C GLY A 218 6.26 0.27 -19.78
N ALA A 219 7.41 0.47 -20.42
CA ALA A 219 8.70 -0.05 -19.96
C ALA A 219 9.42 0.99 -19.08
N SER A 220 10.29 0.58 -18.15
CA SER A 220 11.23 1.40 -17.39
C SER A 220 12.56 1.55 -18.16
N SER A 221 13.49 2.39 -17.68
CA SER A 221 14.79 2.57 -18.36
C SER A 221 15.63 1.30 -18.42
N ASP A 222 15.46 0.42 -17.44
CA ASP A 222 16.06 -0.91 -17.29
C ASP A 222 15.19 -2.03 -17.89
N GLY A 223 14.16 -1.70 -18.70
CA GLY A 223 13.35 -2.70 -19.41
C GLY A 223 12.22 -3.33 -18.59
N LYS A 224 12.12 -2.98 -17.30
CA LYS A 224 11.10 -3.50 -16.39
C LYS A 224 9.72 -2.93 -16.65
N GLU A 225 8.70 -3.70 -16.32
CA GLU A 225 7.32 -3.28 -16.49
C GLU A 225 6.93 -2.11 -15.56
N LEU A 226 6.23 -1.11 -16.10
CA LEU A 226 5.56 -0.07 -15.34
C LEU A 226 4.10 -0.46 -15.10
N VAL A 227 3.70 -0.50 -13.83
CA VAL A 227 2.37 -0.96 -13.41
C VAL A 227 1.47 0.16 -12.88
N ALA A 228 2.06 1.31 -12.53
CA ALA A 228 1.31 2.51 -12.18
C ALA A 228 2.15 3.78 -12.30
N VAL A 229 1.49 4.93 -12.34
CA VAL A 229 2.10 6.26 -12.30
C VAL A 229 1.24 7.22 -11.48
N PHE A 230 1.88 8.17 -10.80
CA PHE A 230 1.17 9.31 -10.25
C PHE A 230 1.98 10.60 -10.35
N ALA A 231 1.27 11.72 -10.39
CA ALA A 231 1.85 13.06 -10.45
C ALA A 231 0.97 14.05 -9.71
N GLU A 232 1.59 15.06 -9.12
CA GLU A 232 0.87 16.25 -8.67
C GLU A 232 0.31 17.02 -9.88
N VAL A 233 -0.73 17.81 -9.67
CA VAL A 233 -1.34 18.65 -10.72
C VAL A 233 -0.82 20.07 -10.62
N SER A 234 -0.34 20.61 -11.73
CA SER A 234 0.06 22.02 -11.85
C SER A 234 -1.12 22.97 -12.02
N GLY A 235 -1.16 23.99 -11.16
CA GLY A 235 -1.42 25.40 -11.49
C GLY A 235 -2.80 25.83 -12.01
N TRP A 236 -3.66 24.94 -12.50
CA TRP A 236 -4.96 25.33 -13.10
C TRP A 236 -6.17 24.63 -12.52
N SER A 237 -5.97 23.60 -11.69
CA SER A 237 -7.06 22.98 -10.95
C SER A 237 -7.18 23.60 -9.57
N THR A 238 -8.39 24.05 -9.22
CA THR A 238 -8.67 24.59 -7.89
C THR A 238 -8.93 23.52 -6.84
N SER A 239 -9.29 22.28 -7.19
CA SER A 239 -9.59 21.21 -6.22
C SER A 239 -8.70 19.97 -6.37
N LYS A 240 -8.40 19.57 -7.60
CA LYS A 240 -7.52 18.43 -7.92
C LYS A 240 -6.06 18.67 -7.50
N VAL A 241 -5.47 17.72 -6.80
CA VAL A 241 -4.09 17.78 -6.30
C VAL A 241 -3.19 16.68 -6.85
N VAL A 242 -3.72 15.47 -7.11
CA VAL A 242 -2.94 14.33 -7.64
C VAL A 242 -3.71 13.66 -8.78
N LYS A 243 -2.97 13.15 -9.77
CA LYS A 243 -3.44 12.22 -10.80
C LYS A 243 -2.75 10.88 -10.64
N PHE A 244 -3.51 9.81 -10.76
CA PHE A 244 -3.02 8.44 -10.70
C PHE A 244 -3.53 7.65 -11.91
N LYS A 245 -2.71 6.75 -12.44
CA LYS A 245 -3.11 5.81 -13.49
C LYS A 245 -2.40 4.47 -13.34
N PHE A 246 -3.14 3.39 -13.46
CA PHE A 246 -2.61 2.05 -13.63
C PHE A 246 -2.12 1.83 -15.07
N LEU A 247 -1.04 1.05 -15.21
CA LEU A 247 -0.41 0.69 -16.49
C LEU A 247 -0.12 -0.81 -16.50
N GLY A 248 0.19 -1.38 -17.67
CA GLY A 248 0.58 -2.79 -17.80
C GLY A 248 -0.41 -3.76 -17.11
N SER A 249 0.14 -4.76 -16.44
CA SER A 249 -0.59 -5.73 -15.59
C SER A 249 -1.36 -5.09 -14.44
N GLY A 250 -1.00 -3.88 -14.02
CA GLY A 250 -1.77 -3.09 -13.07
C GLY A 250 -3.10 -2.60 -13.64
N ALA A 251 -3.16 -2.32 -14.96
CA ALA A 251 -4.37 -1.86 -15.63
C ALA A 251 -5.30 -3.02 -16.05
N THR A 252 -4.76 -4.22 -16.27
CA THR A 252 -5.56 -5.42 -16.61
C THR A 252 -6.22 -6.04 -15.37
N GLY A 253 -5.76 -5.69 -14.17
CA GLY A 253 -6.29 -6.22 -12.91
C GLY A 253 -5.75 -7.60 -12.53
N GLU A 254 -4.78 -8.14 -13.29
CA GLU A 254 -4.13 -9.44 -13.04
C GLU A 254 -3.51 -9.53 -11.65
N MET A 255 -3.06 -8.40 -11.12
CA MET A 255 -2.41 -8.29 -9.81
C MET A 255 -3.43 -8.28 -8.65
N GLY A 256 -4.71 -8.12 -8.97
CA GLY A 256 -5.82 -8.17 -8.03
C GLY A 256 -6.02 -6.91 -7.18
N THR A 257 -7.14 -6.93 -6.45
CA THR A 257 -7.63 -5.77 -5.68
C THR A 257 -6.71 -5.41 -4.51
N ARG A 258 -6.13 -6.40 -3.80
CA ARG A 258 -5.23 -6.12 -2.66
C ARG A 258 -3.99 -5.37 -3.11
N TRP A 259 -3.41 -5.78 -4.24
CA TRP A 259 -2.30 -5.05 -4.84
C TRP A 259 -2.70 -3.64 -5.23
N SER A 260 -3.88 -3.47 -5.84
CA SER A 260 -4.39 -2.15 -6.24
C SER A 260 -4.50 -1.21 -5.04
N VAL A 261 -5.04 -1.69 -3.91
CA VAL A 261 -5.09 -0.93 -2.64
C VAL A 261 -3.68 -0.57 -2.16
N MET A 262 -2.74 -1.51 -2.17
CA MET A 262 -1.35 -1.26 -1.77
C MET A 262 -0.66 -0.20 -2.65
N ALA A 263 -0.82 -0.30 -3.98
CA ALA A 263 -0.25 0.65 -4.93
C ALA A 263 -0.81 2.07 -4.71
N VAL A 264 -2.13 2.20 -4.52
CA VAL A 264 -2.76 3.49 -4.25
C VAL A 264 -2.33 4.05 -2.88
N MET A 265 -2.35 3.24 -1.82
CA MET A 265 -1.96 3.68 -0.48
C MET A 265 -0.51 4.14 -0.40
N THR A 266 0.41 3.42 -1.04
CA THR A 266 1.83 3.82 -1.08
C THR A 266 2.03 5.11 -1.88
N ALA A 267 1.30 5.32 -3.00
CA ALA A 267 1.32 6.59 -3.72
C ALA A 267 0.82 7.77 -2.87
N LEU A 268 -0.32 7.59 -2.18
CA LEU A 268 -0.88 8.61 -1.28
C LEU A 268 0.05 8.91 -0.11
N ARG A 269 0.70 7.88 0.44
CA ARG A 269 1.68 8.05 1.51
C ARG A 269 2.91 8.82 1.05
N ILE A 270 3.44 8.52 -0.13
CA ILE A 270 4.56 9.28 -0.72
C ILE A 270 4.15 10.75 -0.91
N TRP A 271 2.95 11.00 -1.43
CA TRP A 271 2.44 12.36 -1.60
C TRP A 271 2.30 13.11 -0.27
N ASP A 272 1.74 12.48 0.77
CA ASP A 272 1.69 13.04 2.14
C ASP A 272 3.09 13.38 2.66
N MET A 273 4.03 12.45 2.53
CA MET A 273 5.41 12.64 2.96
C MET A 273 6.12 13.77 2.22
N GLN A 274 5.84 13.98 0.93
CA GLN A 274 6.42 15.09 0.18
C GLN A 274 5.85 16.44 0.59
N ASN A 275 4.57 16.48 0.96
CA ASN A 275 3.86 17.71 1.33
C ASN A 275 3.82 17.98 2.84
N GLY A 276 4.29 17.05 3.66
CA GLY A 276 4.30 17.15 5.13
C GLY A 276 2.91 17.36 5.72
N LEU A 277 1.87 16.73 5.16
CA LEU A 277 0.48 17.01 5.56
C LEU A 277 0.18 16.47 6.96
N SER A 278 0.52 15.20 7.21
CA SER A 278 0.38 14.57 8.53
C SER A 278 1.26 15.22 9.59
N GLU A 279 2.48 15.65 9.24
CA GLU A 279 3.39 16.38 10.14
C GLU A 279 2.86 17.77 10.51
N SER A 280 2.34 18.50 9.53
CA SER A 280 1.69 19.79 9.76
C SER A 280 0.44 19.64 10.64
N ALA A 281 -0.33 18.57 10.42
CA ALA A 281 -1.48 18.23 11.27
C ALA A 281 -1.04 17.92 12.70
N ALA A 282 0.08 17.21 12.89
CA ALA A 282 0.66 16.94 14.20
C ALA A 282 1.14 18.19 14.92
N ALA A 283 1.86 19.08 14.24
CA ALA A 283 2.30 20.36 14.82
C ALA A 283 1.10 21.21 15.26
N THR A 284 0.04 21.26 14.44
CA THR A 284 -1.19 21.98 14.76
C THR A 284 -1.90 21.39 15.98
N ALA A 285 -2.02 20.06 16.05
CA ALA A 285 -2.64 19.37 17.17
C ALA A 285 -1.86 19.59 18.49
N ALA A 286 -0.52 19.55 18.44
CA ALA A 286 0.33 19.80 19.59
C ALA A 286 0.19 21.24 20.12
N GLY A 287 0.12 22.25 19.23
CA GLY A 287 -0.11 23.65 19.62
C GLY A 287 -1.44 23.86 20.33
N HIS A 288 -2.53 23.22 19.86
CA HIS A 288 -3.83 23.28 20.53
C HIS A 288 -3.79 22.63 21.92
N GLN A 289 -3.09 21.49 22.08
CA GLN A 289 -2.92 20.85 23.39
C GLN A 289 -2.12 21.71 24.37
N GLN A 290 -1.08 22.41 23.90
CA GLN A 290 -0.30 23.32 24.73
C GLN A 290 -1.13 24.52 25.21
N HIS A 291 -1.92 25.13 24.31
CA HIS A 291 -2.79 26.26 24.66
C HIS A 291 -3.88 25.86 25.67
N ALA A 292 -4.51 24.70 25.49
CA ALA A 292 -5.51 24.17 26.43
C ALA A 292 -4.92 23.84 27.82
N ARG A 293 -3.66 23.39 27.87
CA ARG A 293 -2.94 23.17 29.13
C ARG A 293 -2.55 24.47 29.84
N SER A 294 -2.25 25.54 29.11
CA SER A 294 -1.97 26.85 29.71
C SER A 294 -3.23 27.54 30.25
N SER A 295 -4.37 27.44 29.55
CA SER A 295 -5.62 28.06 29.99
C SER A 295 -6.20 27.38 31.24
N SER A 296 -6.13 26.05 31.31
CA SER A 296 -6.53 25.28 32.50
C SER A 296 -5.66 25.58 33.74
N LYS A 297 -4.35 25.79 33.56
CA LYS A 297 -3.48 26.25 34.66
C LYS A 297 -3.80 27.67 35.13
N SER A 298 -4.19 28.59 34.24
CA SER A 298 -4.56 29.96 34.65
C SER A 298 -5.91 30.00 35.38
N SER A 299 -6.86 29.14 35.03
CA SER A 299 -8.16 29.04 35.70
C SER A 299 -8.07 28.43 37.10
N ALA A 300 -7.07 27.60 37.38
CA ALA A 300 -6.86 27.01 38.70
C ALA A 300 -6.18 27.96 39.71
N ALA A 301 -5.64 29.11 39.25
CA ALA A 301 -4.96 30.09 40.10
C ALA A 301 -5.87 31.23 40.59
N ALA A 302 -7.16 31.22 40.21
CA ALA A 302 -8.13 32.26 40.59
C ALA A 302 -9.23 31.68 41.49
N ALA A 303 -8.87 31.16 42.67
CA ALA A 303 -9.81 30.96 43.77
C ALA A 303 -9.60 32.09 44.80
N PRO A 304 -10.64 32.89 45.14
CA PRO A 304 -10.50 33.94 46.14
C PRO A 304 -10.43 33.35 47.56
N THR A 305 -9.33 33.64 48.26
CA THR A 305 -9.15 33.39 49.69
C THR A 305 -10.15 34.23 50.50
N THR A 306 -11.31 33.67 50.82
CA THR A 306 -12.23 34.25 51.82
C THR A 306 -11.72 33.93 53.22
N GLY A 307 -11.39 35.00 53.96
CA GLY A 307 -10.90 34.95 55.33
C GLY A 307 -11.93 34.41 56.32
N ALA A 308 -11.41 33.73 57.35
CA ALA A 308 -12.16 33.25 58.51
C ALA A 308 -12.28 34.34 59.58
N PRO A 309 -13.39 34.42 60.33
CA PRO A 309 -13.42 34.99 61.66
C PRO A 309 -13.14 33.90 62.71
N GLY A 310 -12.25 34.22 63.65
CA GLY A 310 -11.95 33.38 64.83
C GLY A 310 -12.94 33.59 65.97
N GLY A 311 -12.93 32.65 66.92
CA GLY A 311 -13.48 32.85 68.26
C GLY A 311 -14.28 31.66 68.79
N ALA A 312 -13.59 30.75 69.47
CA ALA A 312 -14.17 29.65 70.24
C ALA A 312 -14.20 29.97 71.75
N ALA A 313 -14.91 29.09 72.49
CA ALA A 313 -14.91 28.83 73.94
C ALA A 313 -15.88 29.69 74.80
N THR A 314 -16.96 29.17 75.39
CA THR A 314 -17.22 28.09 76.39
C THR A 314 -16.92 28.42 77.85
N GLY A 315 -17.94 28.24 78.70
CA GLY A 315 -17.88 28.01 80.15
C GLY A 315 -17.98 29.31 80.98
N GLY A 316 -18.86 29.48 81.96
CA GLY A 316 -19.77 28.60 82.70
C GLY A 316 -19.91 29.19 84.10
N SER A 317 -21.12 29.22 84.68
CA SER A 317 -21.36 29.07 86.13
C SER A 317 -22.83 29.35 86.47
N GLU A 318 -23.37 28.41 87.23
CA GLU A 318 -24.65 28.44 87.93
C GLU A 318 -24.72 29.60 88.94
N LYS A 319 -25.95 30.05 89.25
CA LYS A 319 -26.41 30.16 90.63
C LYS A 319 -27.94 30.21 90.73
N PHE A 320 -28.41 29.42 91.71
CA PHE A 320 -29.75 29.32 92.27
C PHE A 320 -30.19 30.62 92.98
N THR A 321 -31.52 30.83 92.99
CA THR A 321 -32.36 31.69 93.87
C THR A 321 -32.00 33.15 94.05
#